data_AF-A0AAV5HBC7-F1
#
_entry.id   AF-A0AAV5HBC7-F1
#
_cell.length_a   1.000
_cell.length_b   1.000
_cell.length_c   1.000
_cell.angle_alpha   90.00
_cell.angle_beta   90.00
_cell.angle_gamma   90.00
#
_symmetry.space_group_name_H-M   'P 1'
#
loop_
_entity.id
_entity.type
_entity.pdbx_description
1 polymer ?
#
loop_
_entity_poly.entity_id
_entity_poly.type
_entity_poly.pdbx_seq_one_letter_code
_entity_poly.pdbx_strand_id
1 'polypeptide(L)'
;MKVRYEFVNGEISEIEVDDNLGELLVDFDRQEYNNDHKETRRHTSLDGMEYEGEAFLSPADTEEQVLKREDMARLLRAMEALTPAQRELVRRVYFENESIAAVARSEGVHESSIRERLRWIYKKLKKLLE
;
A
#
# COMPACT_ATOMS: atom_id res chain seq x y z
N MET A 1 -15.14 -57.71 3.70
CA MET A 1 -14.58 -56.68 4.62
C MET A 1 -15.64 -55.65 5.07
N LYS A 2 -15.52 -55.05 6.27
CA LYS A 2 -16.38 -53.92 6.70
C LYS A 2 -15.63 -52.60 6.56
N VAL A 3 -16.24 -51.62 5.91
CA VAL A 3 -15.68 -50.27 5.72
C VAL A 3 -16.62 -49.26 6.38
N ARG A 4 -16.03 -48.29 7.07
CA ARG A 4 -16.74 -47.16 7.65
C ARG A 4 -16.82 -46.03 6.63
N TYR A 5 -18.03 -45.61 6.29
CA TYR A 5 -18.29 -44.52 5.35
C TYR A 5 -18.99 -43.37 6.09
N GLU A 6 -18.43 -42.17 5.97
CA GLU A 6 -19.00 -40.93 6.53
C GLU A 6 -19.64 -40.12 5.41
N PHE A 7 -20.94 -39.84 5.56
CA PHE A 7 -21.70 -39.02 4.64
C PHE A 7 -21.44 -37.53 4.92
N VAL A 8 -21.66 -36.68 3.91
CA VAL A 8 -21.46 -35.21 4.01
C VAL A 8 -22.35 -34.56 5.10
N ASN A 9 -23.43 -35.22 5.51
CA ASN A 9 -24.31 -34.80 6.61
C ASN A 9 -23.81 -35.23 8.00
N GLY A 10 -22.65 -35.91 8.10
CA GLY A 10 -22.06 -36.39 9.35
C GLY A 10 -22.58 -37.75 9.85
N GLU A 11 -23.45 -38.41 9.08
CA GLU A 11 -23.87 -39.77 9.41
C GLU A 11 -22.77 -40.78 9.05
N ILE A 12 -22.53 -41.74 9.94
CA ILE A 12 -21.52 -42.78 9.74
C ILE A 12 -22.23 -44.12 9.56
N SER A 13 -21.92 -44.83 8.48
CA SER A 13 -22.46 -46.16 8.18
C SER A 13 -21.34 -47.19 8.02
N GLU A 14 -21.53 -48.37 8.59
CA GLU A 14 -20.66 -49.52 8.34
C GLU A 14 -21.25 -50.36 7.21
N ILE A 15 -20.52 -50.46 6.10
CA ILE A 15 -20.94 -51.17 4.90
C ILE A 15 -20.09 -52.42 4.76
N GLU A 16 -20.73 -53.58 4.62
CA GLU A 16 -20.06 -54.80 4.19
C GLU A 16 -19.80 -54.76 2.69
N VAL A 17 -18.52 -54.83 2.33
CA VAL A 17 -18.02 -54.82 0.95
C VAL A 17 -17.21 -56.07 0.67
N ASP A 18 -17.16 -56.44 -0.61
CA ASP A 18 -16.29 -57.51 -1.11
C ASP A 18 -14.81 -57.19 -0.84
N ASP A 19 -13.99 -58.22 -0.66
CA ASP A 19 -12.59 -58.07 -0.27
C ASP A 19 -11.76 -57.36 -1.36
N ASN A 20 -12.06 -57.55 -2.64
CA ASN A 20 -11.37 -56.83 -3.74
C ASN A 20 -11.65 -55.31 -3.69
N LEU A 21 -12.90 -54.94 -3.40
CA LEU A 21 -13.27 -53.53 -3.26
C LEU A 21 -12.68 -52.92 -1.98
N GLY A 22 -12.63 -53.70 -0.89
CA GLY A 22 -11.98 -53.31 0.35
C GLY A 22 -10.49 -53.03 0.18
N GLU A 23 -9.76 -53.91 -0.52
CA GLU A 23 -8.34 -53.70 -0.83
C GLU A 23 -8.10 -52.47 -1.70
N LEU A 24 -8.96 -52.23 -2.70
CA LEU A 24 -8.86 -51.05 -3.56
C LEU A 24 -9.04 -49.74 -2.76
N LEU A 25 -10.01 -49.71 -1.84
CA LEU A 25 -10.26 -48.56 -0.98
C LEU A 25 -9.05 -48.25 -0.09
N VAL A 26 -8.42 -49.29 0.49
CA VAL A 26 -7.21 -49.12 1.30
C VAL A 26 -6.04 -48.56 0.48
N ASP A 27 -5.88 -48.96 -0.78
CA ASP A 27 -4.83 -48.38 -1.64
C ASP A 27 -5.15 -46.93 -2.01
N PHE A 28 -6.41 -46.56 -2.23
CA PHE A 28 -6.81 -45.17 -2.45
C PHE A 28 -6.55 -44.29 -1.23
N ASP A 29 -6.91 -44.73 -0.02
CA ASP A 29 -6.60 -43.99 1.22
C ASP A 29 -5.09 -43.73 1.35
N ARG A 30 -4.27 -44.72 1.00
CA ARG A 30 -2.80 -44.59 1.00
C ARG A 30 -2.31 -43.58 -0.04
N GLN A 31 -2.88 -43.61 -1.25
CA GLN A 31 -2.52 -42.67 -2.31
C GLN A 31 -2.94 -41.23 -1.98
N GLU A 32 -4.14 -41.05 -1.43
CA GLU A 32 -4.65 -39.77 -0.94
C GLU A 32 -3.72 -39.21 0.14
N TYR A 33 -3.40 -40.00 1.17
CA TYR A 33 -2.46 -39.60 2.22
C TYR A 33 -1.10 -39.14 1.65
N ASN A 34 -0.54 -39.89 0.71
CA ASN A 34 0.74 -39.55 0.08
C ASN A 34 0.67 -38.25 -0.74
N ASN A 35 -0.45 -38.04 -1.46
CA ASN A 35 -0.69 -36.82 -2.21
C ASN A 35 -0.85 -35.63 -1.28
N ASP A 36 -1.67 -35.73 -0.24
CA ASP A 36 -1.86 -34.66 0.75
C ASP A 36 -0.53 -34.27 1.41
N HIS A 37 0.30 -35.26 1.77
CA HIS A 37 1.63 -34.99 2.32
C HIS A 37 2.57 -34.32 1.32
N LYS A 38 2.45 -34.65 0.03
CA LYS A 38 3.24 -34.04 -1.05
C LYS A 38 2.77 -32.60 -1.34
N GLU A 39 1.46 -32.37 -1.37
CA GLU A 39 0.85 -31.08 -1.66
C GLU A 39 1.02 -30.10 -0.50
N THR A 40 0.81 -30.52 0.76
CA THR A 40 0.93 -29.65 1.95
C THR A 40 2.37 -29.16 2.18
N ARG A 41 3.38 -29.88 1.67
CA ARG A 41 4.78 -29.41 1.68
C ARG A 41 5.08 -28.32 0.65
N ARG A 42 4.25 -28.17 -0.37
CA ARG A 42 4.49 -27.27 -1.52
C ARG A 42 3.47 -26.13 -1.59
N HIS A 43 2.32 -26.31 -0.95
CA HIS A 43 1.20 -25.39 -0.99
C HIS A 43 0.73 -25.07 0.42
N THR A 44 0.44 -23.80 0.65
CA THR A 44 -0.22 -23.31 1.84
C THR A 44 -1.60 -22.83 1.42
N SER A 45 -2.65 -23.29 2.11
CA SER A 45 -4.01 -22.81 1.86
C SER A 45 -4.10 -21.31 2.14
N LEU A 46 -4.75 -20.54 1.27
CA LEU A 46 -5.00 -19.11 1.50
C LEU A 46 -5.88 -18.89 2.74
N ASP A 47 -6.82 -19.80 3.02
CA ASP A 47 -7.67 -19.73 4.23
C ASP A 47 -6.88 -20.04 5.52
N GLY A 48 -5.75 -20.75 5.39
CA GLY A 48 -4.83 -21.03 6.50
C GLY A 48 -3.70 -20.00 6.63
N MET A 49 -3.61 -19.04 5.71
CA MET A 49 -2.70 -17.92 5.84
C MET A 49 -3.33 -16.90 6.79
N GLU A 50 -2.71 -16.71 7.95
CA GLU A 50 -3.08 -15.64 8.87
C GLU A 50 -2.91 -14.29 8.13
N TYR A 51 -4.01 -13.56 7.97
CA TYR A 51 -3.98 -12.19 7.47
C TYR A 51 -3.04 -11.40 8.39
N GLU A 52 -2.01 -10.75 7.82
CA GLU A 52 -0.86 -10.11 8.49
C GLU A 52 0.46 -10.92 8.57
N GLY A 53 0.63 -11.98 7.77
CA GLY A 53 1.96 -12.56 7.53
C GLY A 53 2.90 -11.64 6.71
N GLU A 54 4.22 -11.86 6.80
CA GLU A 54 5.24 -11.11 6.03
C GLU A 54 4.98 -11.07 4.51
N ALA A 55 4.32 -12.10 3.96
CA ALA A 55 3.96 -12.19 2.55
C ALA A 55 2.95 -11.12 2.09
N PHE A 56 2.21 -10.51 3.03
CA PHE A 56 1.25 -9.45 2.76
C PHE A 56 1.78 -8.06 3.10
N LEU A 57 2.99 -7.96 3.67
CA LEU A 57 3.63 -6.67 3.93
C LEU A 57 4.04 -6.03 2.60
N SER A 58 3.31 -5.01 2.18
CA SER A 58 3.78 -4.11 1.14
C SER A 58 4.85 -3.19 1.73
N PRO A 59 6.06 -3.11 1.14
CA PRO A 59 7.05 -2.11 1.54
C PRO A 59 6.62 -0.67 1.19
N ALA A 60 5.57 -0.52 0.38
CA ALA A 60 5.02 0.77 0.01
C ALA A 60 3.79 1.09 0.89
N ASP A 61 3.95 2.10 1.75
CA ASP A 61 2.84 2.79 2.38
C ASP A 61 2.03 3.54 1.30
N THR A 62 1.06 2.82 0.74
CA THR A 62 0.29 3.28 -0.42
C THR A 62 -0.58 4.48 -0.04
N GLU A 63 -1.06 4.53 1.20
CA GLU A 63 -1.84 5.65 1.72
C GLU A 63 -0.98 6.91 1.81
N GLU A 64 0.20 6.82 2.43
CA GLU A 64 1.11 7.97 2.55
C GLU A 64 1.55 8.49 1.18
N GLN A 65 1.79 7.60 0.22
CA GLN A 65 2.14 7.99 -1.15
C GLN A 65 1.00 8.72 -1.88
N VAL A 66 -0.25 8.26 -1.70
CA VAL A 66 -1.42 8.90 -2.30
C VAL A 66 -1.65 10.29 -1.69
N LEU A 67 -1.59 10.40 -0.36
CA LEU A 67 -1.72 11.69 0.34
C LEU A 67 -0.66 12.70 -0.13
N LYS A 68 0.62 12.29 -0.18
CA LYS A 68 1.71 13.13 -0.70
C LYS A 68 1.47 13.61 -2.13
N ARG A 69 0.92 12.75 -2.99
CA ARG A 69 0.61 13.09 -4.39
C ARG A 69 -0.52 14.12 -4.48
N GLU A 70 -1.56 13.97 -3.66
CA GLU A 70 -2.66 14.93 -3.62
C GLU A 70 -2.21 16.29 -3.08
N ASP A 71 -1.44 16.30 -2.00
CA ASP A 71 -0.88 17.52 -1.40
C ASP A 71 0.04 18.24 -2.40
N MET A 72 0.89 17.50 -3.11
CA MET A 72 1.74 18.07 -4.15
C MET A 72 0.92 18.68 -5.29
N ALA A 73 -0.15 18.00 -5.74
CA ALA A 73 -1.03 18.53 -6.78
C ALA A 73 -1.77 19.80 -6.32
N ARG A 74 -2.21 19.87 -5.05
CA ARG A 74 -2.80 21.07 -4.46
C ARG A 74 -1.80 22.22 -4.40
N LEU A 75 -0.57 21.95 -3.97
CA LEU A 75 0.50 22.94 -3.93
C LEU A 75 0.82 23.50 -5.32
N LEU A 76 0.94 22.64 -6.33
CA LEU A 76 1.21 23.07 -7.71
C LEU A 76 0.10 23.99 -8.25
N ARG A 77 -1.18 23.64 -8.03
CA ARG A 77 -2.31 24.51 -8.38
C ARG A 77 -2.26 25.85 -7.64
N ALA A 78 -1.91 25.86 -6.36
CA ALA A 78 -1.77 27.09 -5.59
C ALA A 78 -0.61 27.96 -6.10
N MET A 79 0.50 27.35 -6.54
CA MET A 79 1.63 28.04 -7.16
C MET A 79 1.29 28.59 -8.56
N GLU A 80 0.40 27.94 -9.30
CA GLU A 80 -0.12 28.44 -10.58
C GLU A 80 -0.89 29.76 -10.41
N ALA A 81 -1.65 29.91 -9.33
CA ALA A 81 -2.40 31.12 -9.01
C ALA A 81 -1.54 32.31 -8.52
N LEU A 82 -0.25 32.10 -8.24
CA LEU A 82 0.70 33.17 -7.94
C LEU A 82 1.11 33.93 -9.21
N THR A 83 1.42 35.23 -9.06
CA THR A 83 1.99 35.99 -10.19
C THR A 83 3.40 35.49 -10.52
N PRO A 84 3.90 35.67 -11.75
CA PRO A 84 5.25 35.25 -12.12
C PRO A 84 6.34 35.76 -11.18
N ALA A 85 6.24 37.04 -10.76
CA ALA A 85 7.17 37.65 -9.81
C ALA A 85 7.08 37.08 -8.39
N GLN A 86 5.90 36.60 -7.97
CA GLN A 86 5.73 35.92 -6.69
C GLN A 86 6.30 34.50 -6.74
N ARG A 87 6.06 33.78 -7.83
CA ARG A 87 6.59 32.43 -8.04
C ARG A 87 8.11 32.44 -8.10
N GLU A 88 8.69 33.41 -8.81
CA GLU A 88 10.14 33.55 -8.90
C GLU A 88 10.79 33.83 -7.54
N LEU A 89 10.17 34.70 -6.72
CA LEU A 89 10.66 34.96 -5.37
C LEU A 89 10.63 33.69 -4.49
N VAL A 90 9.57 32.88 -4.60
CA VAL A 90 9.48 31.58 -3.90
C VAL A 90 10.55 30.62 -4.41
N ARG A 91 10.77 30.56 -5.73
CA ARG A 91 11.79 29.72 -6.38
C ARG A 91 13.18 30.00 -5.82
N ARG A 92 13.58 31.27 -5.83
CA ARG A 92 14.89 31.72 -5.35
C ARG A 92 15.12 31.40 -3.88
N VAL A 93 14.13 31.64 -3.02
CA VAL A 93 14.27 31.45 -1.57
C VAL A 93 14.24 29.97 -1.17
N TYR A 94 13.35 29.17 -1.78
CA TYR A 94 13.08 27.80 -1.31
C TYR A 94 13.70 26.69 -2.15
N PHE A 95 13.87 26.90 -3.46
CA PHE A 95 14.42 25.88 -4.35
C PHE A 95 15.91 26.13 -4.63
N GLU A 96 16.31 27.40 -4.74
CA GLU A 96 17.72 27.79 -4.93
C GLU A 96 18.45 28.10 -3.62
N ASN A 97 17.72 28.11 -2.49
CA ASN A 97 18.24 28.42 -1.15
C ASN A 97 18.97 29.78 -1.07
N GLU A 98 18.56 30.76 -1.89
CA GLU A 98 19.10 32.11 -1.80
C GLU A 98 18.63 32.79 -0.50
N SER A 99 19.57 33.44 0.20
CA SER A 99 19.21 34.19 1.40
C SER A 99 18.40 35.44 1.04
N ILE A 100 17.49 35.83 1.94
CA ILE A 100 16.69 37.06 1.79
C ILE A 100 17.58 38.29 1.53
N ALA A 101 18.75 38.36 2.16
CA ALA A 101 19.74 39.41 1.96
C ALA A 101 20.38 39.39 0.56
N ALA A 102 20.61 38.21 -0.03
CA ALA A 102 21.11 38.08 -1.39
C ALA A 102 20.05 38.52 -2.41
N VAL A 103 18.80 38.09 -2.22
CA VAL A 103 17.67 38.49 -3.06
C VAL A 103 17.46 40.01 -3.01
N ALA A 104 17.45 40.58 -1.80
CA ALA A 104 17.33 42.01 -1.56
C ALA A 104 18.42 42.81 -2.29
N ARG A 105 19.69 42.38 -2.17
CA ARG A 105 20.81 43.00 -2.88
C ARG A 105 20.68 42.91 -4.40
N SER A 106 20.25 41.76 -4.93
CA SER A 106 20.06 41.57 -6.38
C SER A 106 18.95 42.45 -6.98
N GLU A 107 17.89 42.69 -6.21
CA GLU A 107 16.74 43.49 -6.64
C GLU A 107 16.87 44.97 -6.25
N GLY A 108 17.94 45.36 -5.52
CA GLY A 108 18.17 46.72 -5.07
C GLY A 108 17.16 47.23 -4.02
N VAL A 109 16.52 46.32 -3.29
CA VAL A 109 15.50 46.62 -2.27
C VAL A 109 15.97 46.25 -0.88
N HIS A 110 15.33 46.82 0.15
CA HIS A 110 15.62 46.48 1.54
C HIS A 110 15.09 45.08 1.89
N GLU A 111 15.77 44.37 2.81
CA GLU A 111 15.35 43.03 3.23
C GLU A 111 13.90 42.98 3.76
N SER A 112 13.46 44.04 4.42
CA SER A 112 12.08 44.14 4.94
C SER A 112 11.05 44.02 3.82
N SER A 113 11.31 44.62 2.65
CA SER A 113 10.42 44.55 1.48
C SER A 113 10.29 43.12 0.95
N ILE A 114 11.38 42.35 0.95
CA ILE A 114 11.35 40.93 0.56
C ILE A 114 10.55 40.11 1.58
N ARG A 115 10.78 40.34 2.88
CA ARG A 115 10.02 39.66 3.96
C ARG A 115 8.53 39.95 3.88
N GLU A 116 8.14 41.19 3.57
CA GLU A 116 6.73 41.55 3.39
C GLU A 116 6.12 40.90 2.15
N ARG A 117 6.85 40.86 1.02
CA ARG A 117 6.40 40.15 -0.18
C ARG A 117 6.17 38.67 0.09
N LEU A 118 7.12 38.00 0.77
CA LEU A 118 6.95 36.60 1.19
C LEU A 118 5.74 36.42 2.12
N ARG A 119 5.55 37.32 3.10
CA ARG A 119 4.38 37.28 3.99
C ARG A 119 3.05 37.30 3.22
N TRP A 120 2.92 38.16 2.22
CA TRP A 120 1.73 38.21 1.37
C TRP A 120 1.56 36.95 0.51
N ILE A 121 2.66 36.40 0.00
CA ILE A 121 2.65 35.13 -0.74
C ILE A 121 2.15 34.00 0.15
N TYR A 122 2.65 33.84 1.38
CA TYR A 122 2.14 32.82 2.30
C TYR A 122 0.67 33.03 2.64
N LYS A 123 0.23 34.27 2.86
CA LYS A 123 -1.18 34.56 3.12
C LYS A 123 -2.07 34.13 1.96
N LYS A 124 -1.60 34.34 0.72
CA LYS A 124 -2.31 33.94 -0.50
C LYS A 124 -2.30 32.42 -0.68
N LEU A 125 -1.16 31.76 -0.50
CA LEU A 125 -1.05 30.30 -0.56
C LEU A 125 -1.89 29.62 0.52
N LYS A 126 -1.88 30.14 1.75
CA LYS A 126 -2.73 29.64 2.83
C LYS A 126 -4.21 29.67 2.43
N LYS A 127 -4.70 30.79 1.91
CA LYS A 127 -6.10 30.91 1.45
C LYS A 127 -6.45 29.97 0.29
N LEU A 128 -5.47 29.53 -0.50
CA LEU A 128 -5.69 28.63 -1.64
C LEU A 128 -5.59 27.14 -1.26
N LEU A 129 -4.97 26.84 -0.11
CA LEU A 129 -4.75 25.48 0.40
C LEU A 129 -5.69 25.14 1.57
N GLU A 130 -6.33 26.14 2.16
CA GLU A 130 -7.40 26.07 3.16
C GLU A 130 -8.76 25.85 2.48
#